data_AF-A0A969BXL9-F1
#
_entry.id   AF-A0A969BXL9-F1
#
_cell.length_a   1.000
_cell.length_b   1.000
_cell.length_c   1.000
_cell.angle_alpha   90.00
_cell.angle_beta   90.00
_cell.angle_gamma   90.00
#
_symmetry.space_group_name_H-M   'P 1'
#
loop_
_entity.id
_entity.type
_entity.pdbx_description
1 polymer ?
#
loop_
_entity_poly.entity_id
_entity_poly.type
_entity_poly.pdbx_seq_one_letter_code
_entity_poly.pdbx_strand_id
1 'polypeptide(L)' 'MLKIVCTAPSFNDGISVGVVFDPPSKIREKPNGKVVCTIRDLTAIELAGGITGGGEWYRTKACGGGVIHKSQIRFN' A
#
# COMPACT_ATOMS: atom_id res chain seq x y z
N MET A 1 -4.33 14.20 -32.35
CA MET A 1 -4.56 14.76 -31.01
C MET A 1 -4.60 13.59 -30.02
N LEU A 2 -3.46 13.19 -29.46
CA LEU A 2 -3.43 12.10 -28.46
C LEU A 2 -3.91 12.66 -27.13
N LYS A 3 -5.02 12.11 -26.62
CA LYS A 3 -5.51 12.38 -25.26
C LYS A 3 -4.67 11.56 -24.28
N ILE A 4 -3.84 12.24 -23.49
CA ILE A 4 -3.19 11.65 -22.32
C ILE A 4 -4.28 11.45 -21.27
N VAL A 5 -4.77 10.22 -21.15
CA VAL A 5 -5.62 9.77 -20.05
C VAL A 5 -4.70 9.47 -18.88
N CYS A 6 -4.99 10.03 -17.71
CA CYS A 6 -4.21 9.88 -16.48
C CYS A 6 -3.74 8.44 -16.30
N THR A 7 -2.44 8.19 -16.51
CA THR A 7 -1.84 6.90 -16.22
C THR A 7 -1.75 6.81 -14.70
N ALA A 8 -2.78 6.23 -14.07
CA ALA A 8 -2.64 5.75 -12.70
C ALA A 8 -1.40 4.84 -12.67
N PRO A 9 -0.52 4.96 -11.65
CA PRO A 9 0.68 4.14 -11.58
C PRO A 9 0.26 2.67 -11.72
N SER A 10 0.61 2.08 -12.86
CA SER A 10 0.39 0.68 -13.12
C SER A 10 1.28 -0.07 -12.13
N PHE A 11 0.65 -0.69 -11.13
CA PHE A 11 1.29 -1.69 -10.29
C PHE A 11 1.60 -2.88 -11.18
N ASN A 12 2.75 -2.82 -11.87
CA ASN A 12 3.35 -4.01 -12.47
C ASN A 12 3.59 -5.04 -11.36
N ASP A 13 3.49 -6.32 -11.68
CA ASP A 13 3.80 -7.44 -10.76
C ASP A 13 5.28 -7.39 -10.32
N GLY A 14 5.58 -6.49 -9.38
CA GLY A 14 6.91 -6.15 -8.90
C GLY A 14 6.85 -5.56 -7.50
N ILE A 15 8.02 -5.49 -6.84
CA ILE A 15 8.16 -4.85 -5.53
C ILE A 15 8.14 -3.34 -5.75
N SER A 16 7.24 -2.64 -5.09
CA SER A 16 7.16 -1.18 -5.06
C SER A 16 7.50 -0.67 -3.66
N VAL A 17 7.95 0.57 -3.53
CA VAL A 17 8.20 1.19 -2.22
C VAL A 17 7.17 2.29 -2.01
N GLY A 18 6.44 2.21 -0.90
CA GLY A 18 5.50 3.24 -0.48
C GLY A 18 5.96 3.88 0.82
N VAL A 19 5.75 5.18 0.96
CA VAL A 19 6.06 5.91 2.20
C VAL A 19 4.81 6.02 3.05
N VAL A 20 4.87 5.51 4.27
CA VAL A 20 3.88 5.76 5.31
C VAL A 20 4.03 7.21 5.75
N PHE A 21 3.11 8.09 5.34
CA PHE A 21 3.24 9.53 5.56
C PHE A 21 2.39 10.06 6.73
N ASP A 22 1.40 9.28 7.19
CA ASP A 22 0.48 9.66 8.27
C ASP A 22 0.37 8.52 9.30
N PRO A 23 1.34 8.42 10.24
CA PRO A 23 1.22 7.49 11.35
C PRO A 23 0.18 8.00 12.39
N PRO A 24 -0.58 7.11 13.05
CA PRO A 24 -0.41 5.67 13.08
C PRO A 24 -1.10 4.94 11.90
N SER A 25 -0.31 4.25 11.08
CA SER A 25 -0.80 3.49 9.94
C SER A 25 -0.91 2.00 10.27
N LYS A 26 -2.06 1.40 9.96
CA LYS A 26 -2.43 0.04 10.37
C LYS A 26 -2.25 -0.92 9.21
N ILE A 27 -1.48 -1.98 9.46
CA ILE A 27 -1.38 -3.15 8.60
C ILE A 27 -2.41 -4.17 9.07
N ARG A 28 -3.18 -4.73 8.15
CA ARG A 28 -4.24 -5.71 8.42
C ARG A 28 -3.92 -7.04 7.74
N GLU A 29 -4.47 -8.14 8.24
CA GLU A 29 -4.28 -9.46 7.61
C GLU A 29 -4.95 -9.53 6.23
N LYS A 30 -6.10 -8.85 6.10
CA LYS A 30 -6.91 -8.74 4.89
C LYS A 30 -7.62 -7.40 4.85
N PRO A 31 -8.18 -6.97 3.68
CA PRO A 31 -9.01 -5.78 3.60
C PRO A 31 -10.08 -5.78 4.68
N ASN A 32 -10.17 -4.68 5.45
CA ASN A 32 -11.09 -4.53 6.57
C ASN A 32 -10.98 -5.61 7.68
N GLY A 33 -9.92 -6.42 7.67
CA GLY A 33 -9.68 -7.47 8.66
C GLY A 33 -9.05 -6.96 9.94
N LYS A 34 -8.58 -7.92 10.75
CA LYS A 34 -7.83 -7.67 11.98
C LYS A 34 -6.54 -6.91 11.69
N VAL A 35 -6.19 -5.98 12.57
CA VAL A 35 -4.92 -5.25 12.52
C VAL A 35 -3.82 -6.18 13.03
N VAL A 36 -2.83 -6.44 12.17
CA VAL A 36 -1.61 -7.20 12.51
C VAL A 36 -0.68 -6.34 13.32
N CYS A 37 -0.40 -5.13 12.82
CA CYS A 37 0.46 -4.18 13.49
C CYS A 37 0.08 -2.74 13.15
N THR A 38 0.66 -1.81 13.88
CA THR A 38 0.54 -0.38 13.64
C THR A 38 1.93 0.22 13.49
N ILE A 39 2.20 0.82 12.34
CA ILE A 39 3.39 1.62 12.07
C ILE A 39 3.16 3.00 12.69
N ARG A 40 4.05 3.40 13.60
CA ARG A 40 3.94 4.66 14.36
C ARG A 40 4.85 5.76 13.86
N ASP A 41 5.74 5.44 12.93
CA ASP A 41 6.76 6.34 12.43
C ASP A 41 6.59 6.55 10.92
N LEU A 42 7.03 7.71 10.43
CA LEU A 42 7.11 7.98 9.01
C LEU A 42 8.24 7.14 8.41
N THR A 43 7.89 6.09 7.67
CA THR A 43 8.85 5.12 7.14
C THR A 43 8.47 4.66 5.75
N ALA A 44 9.48 4.35 4.94
CA ALA A 44 9.29 3.61 3.70
C ALA A 44 9.02 2.13 4.03
N ILE A 45 8.06 1.54 3.33
CA ILE A 45 7.76 0.12 3.39
C ILE A 45 7.73 -0.48 1.98
N GLU A 46 8.17 -1.72 1.90
CA GLU A 46 8.04 -2.51 0.67
C GLU A 46 6.61 -3.00 0.50
N LEU A 47 6.10 -2.81 -0.70
CA LEU A 47 4.79 -3.23 -1.16
C LEU A 47 4.99 -4.32 -2.20
N ALA A 48 4.36 -5.45 -1.97
CA ALA A 48 4.35 -6.54 -2.93
C ALA A 48 3.29 -6.27 -4.00
N GLY A 49 3.59 -6.67 -5.23
CA GLY A 49 2.64 -6.68 -6.34
C GLY A 49 1.34 -7.39 -5.99
N GLY A 50 0.24 -6.87 -6.53
CA GLY A 50 -1.11 -7.37 -6.30
C GLY A 50 -1.92 -6.48 -5.37
N ILE A 51 -2.85 -5.75 -5.97
CA ILE A 51 -3.84 -4.93 -5.26
C ILE A 51 -5.04 -5.80 -4.91
N THR A 52 -5.61 -5.63 -3.72
CA THR A 52 -6.80 -6.35 -3.27
C THR A 52 -7.88 -5.40 -2.74
N GLY A 53 -9.07 -5.92 -2.49
CA GLY A 53 -10.21 -5.14 -1.99
C GLY A 53 -10.59 -3.98 -2.94
N GLY A 54 -10.73 -4.27 -4.23
CA GLY A 54 -11.19 -3.28 -5.21
C GLY A 54 -10.14 -2.26 -5.66
N GLY A 55 -8.85 -2.53 -5.45
CA GLY A 55 -7.79 -1.60 -5.88
C GLY A 55 -7.31 -0.65 -4.78
N GLU A 56 -7.71 -0.88 -3.52
CA GLU A 56 -7.44 0.06 -2.43
C GLU A 56 -6.44 -0.44 -1.39
N TRP A 57 -6.10 -1.73 -1.44
CA TRP A 57 -5.23 -2.37 -0.46
C TRP A 57 -4.01 -2.95 -1.13
N TYR A 58 -2.84 -2.54 -0.65
CA TYR A 58 -1.56 -3.03 -1.13
C TYR A 58 -1.01 -4.06 -0.19
N ARG A 59 -0.47 -5.15 -0.73
CA ARG A 59 0.22 -6.15 0.07
C ARG A 59 1.55 -5.60 0.53
N THR A 60 1.94 -5.92 1.76
CA THR A 60 3.25 -5.56 2.32
C THR A 60 3.79 -6.72 3.14
N LYS A 61 5.12 -6.81 3.23
CA LYS A 61 5.81 -7.73 4.15
C LYS A 61 6.12 -7.10 5.50
N ALA A 62 5.81 -5.80 5.66
CA ALA A 62 6.01 -5.11 6.93
C ALA A 62 5.24 -5.82 8.06
N CYS A 63 5.85 -5.89 9.24
CA CYS A 63 5.33 -6.56 10.44
C CYS A 63 4.97 -8.05 10.28
N GLY A 64 5.65 -8.79 9.41
CA GLY A 64 5.37 -10.21 9.20
C GLY A 64 4.31 -10.50 8.13
N GLY A 65 3.84 -9.46 7.43
CA GLY A 65 2.98 -9.60 6.26
C GLY A 65 1.55 -9.14 6.49
N GLY A 66 0.95 -8.57 5.45
CA GLY A 66 -0.43 -8.14 5.46
C GLY A 66 -0.76 -7.21 4.31
N VAL A 67 -1.77 -6.36 4.53
CA VAL A 67 -2.21 -5.34 3.61
C VAL A 67 -2.30 -3.97 4.29
N ILE A 68 -1.97 -2.93 3.54
CA ILE A 68 -2.09 -1.54 3.95
C ILE A 68 -3.00 -0.80 2.97
N HIS A 69 -3.87 0.06 3.52
CA HIS A 69 -4.79 0.85 2.71
C HIS A 69 -4.04 1.99 1.99
N LYS A 70 -4.41 2.26 0.73
CA LYS A 70 -3.81 3.30 -0.11
C LYS A 70 -3.79 4.68 0.53
N SER A 71 -4.75 5.00 1.42
CA SER A 71 -4.82 6.32 2.08
C SER A 71 -3.71 6.55 3.10
N GLN A 72 -3.05 5.49 3.56
CA GLN A 72 -2.02 5.54 4.60
C GLN A 72 -0.61 5.64 4.02
N ILE A 73 -0.47 5.47 2.71
CA ILE A 73 0.80 5.45 2.00
C ILE A 73 0.78 6.40 0.82
N ARG A 74 1.95 6.90 0.45
CA ARG A 74 2.17 7.63 -0.80
C ARG A 74 3.24 6.92 -1.61
N PHE A 75 2.98 6.85 -2.90
CA PHE A 75 3.97 6.46 -3.89
C PHE A 75 4.67 7.74 -4.34
N ASN A 76 6.00 7.70 -4.41
CA ASN A 76 6.78 8.76 -5.04
C ASN A 76 6.94 8.46 -6.53
#